data_AF-A0A3N2K2P4-F1
#
_entry.id   AF-A0A3N2K2P4-F1
#
_cell.length_a   1.000
_cell.length_b   1.000
_cell.length_c   1.000
_cell.angle_alpha   90.00
_cell.angle_beta   90.00
_cell.angle_gamma   90.00
#
_symmetry.space_group_name_H-M   'P 1'
#
loop_
_entity.id
_entity.type
_entity.pdbx_description
1 polymer ?
#
loop_
_entity_poly.entity_id
_entity_poly.type
_entity_poly.pdbx_seq_one_letter_code
_entity_poly.pdbx_strand_id
1 'polypeptide(L)'
;SSCDFGARLYSPLLCGFDSPDNKASGYTHISPYAYCAADPVNFIDPTGEVIIFVNGLDKFGAKPAGEEYWTQSYKRYNFVNGAKQFFNDNNVLFIPVKHSLSSSALERLQKGYDYAENNIIWLGDLKQDETIKFVTHSMGAAYAEGMATFLLKNGCPVTNIVHINAFQANDIKSLSKYNNVETTDYQYTDDWVINHIPIFSSPGFIDGANYIIREPSGCQIESFLNIHFDPISKGFNFWNKLRSKQNNCLLKPCKNNY
;
A
#
# COMPACT_ATOMS: atom_id res chain seq x y z
N SER A 1 17.02 -29.63 6.66
CA SER A 1 17.10 -28.55 7.66
C SER A 1 15.73 -27.88 7.71
N SER A 2 15.16 -27.72 8.90
CA SER A 2 13.91 -26.96 9.08
C SER A 2 14.21 -25.46 8.99
N CYS A 3 13.23 -24.69 8.52
CA CYS A 3 13.26 -23.23 8.44
C CYS A 3 12.42 -22.65 9.58
N ASP A 4 12.88 -21.58 10.19
CA ASP A 4 12.19 -20.95 11.33
C ASP A 4 11.24 -19.83 10.86
N PHE A 5 9.94 -20.07 11.02
CA PHE A 5 8.84 -19.15 10.68
C PHE A 5 8.32 -18.42 11.92
N GLY A 6 9.06 -18.42 13.03
CA GLY A 6 8.76 -17.65 14.24
C GLY A 6 7.81 -18.36 15.19
N ALA A 7 6.57 -18.59 14.75
CA ALA A 7 5.58 -19.30 15.58
C ALA A 7 5.78 -20.82 15.54
N ARG A 8 6.30 -21.34 14.43
CA ARG A 8 6.46 -22.76 14.15
C ARG A 8 7.68 -22.99 13.28
N LEU A 9 8.31 -24.14 13.45
CA LEU A 9 9.35 -24.59 12.53
C LEU A 9 8.70 -25.22 11.31
N TYR A 10 9.08 -24.80 10.11
CA TYR A 10 8.66 -25.42 8.86
C TYR A 10 9.68 -26.47 8.44
N SER A 11 9.23 -27.67 8.12
CA SER A 11 10.07 -28.73 7.57
C SER A 11 9.82 -28.84 6.06
N PRO A 12 10.80 -28.45 5.21
CA PRO A 12 10.69 -28.60 3.76
C PRO A 12 10.55 -30.07 3.32
N LEU A 13 11.00 -31.02 4.15
CA LEU A 13 10.88 -32.45 3.88
C LEU A 13 9.47 -32.98 4.12
N LEU A 14 8.73 -32.35 5.05
CA LEU A 14 7.35 -32.71 5.39
C LEU A 14 6.33 -31.82 4.68
N CYS A 15 6.79 -30.79 3.96
CA CYS A 15 5.96 -29.78 3.29
C CYS A 15 4.92 -29.16 4.25
N GLY A 16 5.31 -28.94 5.50
CA GLY A 16 4.41 -28.45 6.55
C GLY A 16 5.15 -28.02 7.81
N PHE A 17 4.39 -27.49 8.77
CA PHE A 17 4.92 -27.10 10.08
C PHE A 17 5.14 -28.32 10.99
N ASP A 18 6.15 -28.25 11.84
CA ASP A 18 6.51 -29.29 12.81
C ASP A 18 5.58 -29.27 14.04
N SER A 19 4.76 -28.23 14.19
CA SER A 19 3.74 -28.08 15.24
C SER A 19 2.41 -27.57 14.68
N PRO A 20 1.27 -27.94 15.28
CA PRO A 20 -0.04 -27.52 14.80
C PRO A 20 -0.28 -26.03 15.05
N ASP A 21 -1.09 -25.40 14.19
CA ASP A 21 -1.52 -24.02 14.37
C ASP A 21 -2.45 -23.87 15.59
N ASN A 22 -2.13 -22.93 16.49
CA ASN A 22 -2.90 -22.66 17.70
C ASN A 22 -4.32 -22.15 17.42
N LYS A 23 -4.58 -21.61 16.22
CA LYS A 23 -5.90 -21.10 15.80
C LYS A 23 -6.65 -22.08 14.88
N ALA A 24 -6.12 -23.28 14.64
CA ALA A 24 -6.72 -24.27 13.72
C ALA A 24 -8.18 -24.65 14.02
N SER A 25 -8.62 -24.47 15.26
CA SER A 25 -10.03 -24.65 15.65
C SER A 25 -10.99 -23.74 14.89
N GLY A 26 -10.53 -22.59 14.39
CA GLY A 26 -11.30 -21.66 13.57
C GLY A 26 -11.40 -22.03 12.08
N TYR A 27 -10.60 -22.99 11.60
CA TYR A 27 -10.54 -23.40 10.20
C TYR A 27 -10.31 -24.91 10.07
N THR A 28 -11.28 -25.67 10.57
CA THR A 28 -11.25 -27.15 10.62
C THR A 28 -11.15 -27.85 9.27
N HIS A 29 -11.36 -27.12 8.16
CA HIS A 29 -11.28 -27.64 6.79
C HIS A 29 -9.84 -27.62 6.23
N ILE A 30 -8.88 -27.03 6.94
CA ILE A 30 -7.47 -26.97 6.57
C ILE A 30 -6.66 -27.70 7.64
N SER A 31 -5.63 -28.45 7.24
CA SER A 31 -4.76 -29.13 8.20
C SER A 31 -4.06 -28.09 9.10
N PRO A 32 -4.00 -28.31 10.44
CA PRO A 32 -3.27 -27.43 11.35
C PRO A 32 -1.76 -27.34 11.04
N TYR A 33 -1.24 -28.24 10.22
CA TYR A 33 0.16 -28.28 9.80
C TYR A 33 0.39 -27.75 8.37
N ALA A 34 -0.67 -27.37 7.66
CA ALA A 34 -0.58 -26.95 6.26
C ALA A 34 0.20 -25.63 6.15
N TYR A 35 1.28 -25.66 5.36
CA TYR A 35 1.91 -24.45 4.89
C TYR A 35 1.07 -23.84 3.77
N CYS A 36 0.76 -22.55 3.85
CA CYS A 36 0.03 -21.81 2.81
C CYS A 36 -1.30 -22.48 2.39
N ALA A 37 -2.05 -23.05 3.33
CA ALA A 37 -3.27 -23.84 3.07
C ALA A 37 -3.10 -24.94 2.00
N ALA A 38 -1.87 -25.48 1.88
CA ALA A 38 -1.44 -26.44 0.86
C ALA A 38 -1.40 -25.92 -0.59
N ASP A 39 -1.42 -24.60 -0.80
CA ASP A 39 -1.27 -23.99 -2.12
C ASP A 39 -0.14 -22.93 -2.13
N PRO A 40 1.13 -23.33 -1.93
CA PRO A 40 2.25 -22.39 -1.85
C PRO A 40 2.60 -21.66 -3.16
N VAL A 41 1.84 -21.91 -4.24
CA VAL A 41 1.99 -21.24 -5.55
C VAL A 41 1.14 -19.97 -5.59
N ASN A 42 -0.10 -20.05 -5.11
CA ASN A 42 -0.98 -18.88 -4.98
C ASN A 42 -0.87 -18.24 -3.60
N PHE A 43 -0.30 -18.98 -2.63
CA PHE A 43 -0.18 -18.58 -1.25
C PHE A 43 1.28 -18.39 -0.81
N ILE A 44 1.64 -17.14 -0.48
CA ILE A 44 2.92 -16.73 0.12
C ILE A 44 2.64 -16.34 1.57
N ASP A 45 3.25 -17.04 2.52
CA ASP A 45 3.31 -16.66 3.93
C ASP A 45 4.29 -15.47 4.10
N PRO A 46 3.84 -14.21 4.24
CA PRO A 46 4.73 -13.06 4.35
C PRO A 46 5.17 -12.91 5.82
N THR A 47 5.99 -13.86 6.28
CA THR A 47 6.66 -13.89 7.61
C THR A 47 7.90 -13.02 7.64
N GLY A 48 7.75 -11.80 7.16
CA GLY A 48 8.78 -10.79 7.03
C GLY A 48 8.14 -9.52 6.55
N GLU A 49 8.57 -8.38 7.08
CA GLU A 49 8.25 -7.04 6.63
C GLU A 49 7.78 -6.98 5.17
N VAL A 50 6.63 -6.33 4.87
CA VAL A 50 6.11 -6.27 3.50
C VAL A 50 5.66 -4.87 3.10
N ILE A 51 6.02 -4.50 1.88
CA ILE A 51 5.53 -3.30 1.21
C ILE A 51 4.38 -3.71 0.26
N ILE A 52 3.17 -3.31 0.63
CA ILE A 52 1.96 -3.57 -0.15
C ILE A 52 1.70 -2.40 -1.10
N PHE A 53 1.72 -2.69 -2.40
CA PHE A 53 1.42 -1.74 -3.46
C PHE A 53 -0.03 -1.87 -3.93
N VAL A 54 -0.79 -0.77 -3.82
CA VAL A 54 -2.21 -0.73 -4.23
C VAL A 54 -2.39 0.23 -5.40
N ASN A 55 -2.61 -0.32 -6.59
CA ASN A 55 -2.68 0.47 -7.82
C ASN A 55 -3.92 1.39 -7.89
N GLY A 56 -3.81 2.42 -8.73
CA GLY A 56 -4.94 3.25 -9.16
C GLY A 56 -5.74 2.62 -10.30
N LEU A 57 -6.61 3.40 -10.97
CA LEU A 57 -7.41 2.91 -12.09
C LEU A 57 -6.57 2.19 -13.17
N ASP A 58 -7.09 1.09 -13.72
CA ASP A 58 -6.45 0.19 -14.69
C ASP A 58 -7.07 0.25 -16.11
N LYS A 59 -7.77 1.35 -16.46
CA LYS A 59 -8.44 1.57 -17.76
C LYS A 59 -8.08 2.90 -18.44
N PHE A 60 -8.40 3.05 -19.73
CA PHE A 60 -8.18 4.26 -20.57
C PHE A 60 -6.71 4.62 -20.83
N GLY A 61 -5.87 3.63 -21.13
CA GLY A 61 -4.41 3.82 -21.21
C GLY A 61 -3.73 3.79 -19.84
N ALA A 62 -4.50 3.61 -18.76
CA ALA A 62 -3.97 3.18 -17.49
C ALA A 62 -3.66 1.67 -17.54
N LYS A 63 -2.67 1.33 -16.73
CA LYS A 63 -1.82 0.16 -16.89
C LYS A 63 -2.47 -1.05 -16.24
N PRO A 64 -2.20 -2.28 -16.71
CA PRO A 64 -2.74 -3.48 -16.09
C PRO A 64 -2.48 -3.48 -14.59
N ALA A 65 -3.52 -3.79 -13.82
CA ALA A 65 -3.49 -3.78 -12.35
C ALA A 65 -2.43 -4.74 -11.79
N GLY A 66 -2.06 -4.56 -10.52
CA GLY A 66 -1.07 -5.42 -9.86
C GLY A 66 0.35 -5.06 -10.26
N GLU A 67 1.24 -6.06 -10.34
CA GLU A 67 2.68 -5.85 -10.52
C GLU A 67 3.02 -4.98 -11.74
N GLU A 68 2.40 -5.27 -12.88
CA GLU A 68 2.71 -4.61 -14.15
C GLU A 68 2.46 -3.09 -14.08
N TYR A 69 1.44 -2.64 -13.32
CA TYR A 69 1.18 -1.23 -13.04
C TYR A 69 2.43 -0.50 -12.51
N TRP A 70 3.18 -1.19 -11.65
CA TRP A 70 4.31 -0.68 -10.89
C TRP A 70 5.66 -1.02 -11.52
N THR A 71 5.76 -1.98 -12.42
CA THR A 71 7.06 -2.48 -12.93
C THR A 71 7.24 -2.39 -14.45
N GLN A 72 6.20 -2.08 -15.23
CA GLN A 72 6.24 -2.15 -16.70
C GLN A 72 7.25 -1.26 -17.43
N SER A 73 7.99 -0.40 -16.73
CA SER A 73 9.09 0.35 -17.33
C SER A 73 10.25 0.43 -16.36
N TYR A 74 11.47 0.58 -16.89
CA TYR A 74 12.68 0.68 -16.08
C TYR A 74 12.57 1.71 -14.95
N LYS A 75 11.96 2.88 -15.22
CA LYS A 75 11.77 3.92 -14.20
C LYS A 75 10.80 3.50 -13.10
N ARG A 76 9.75 2.75 -13.41
CA ARG A 76 8.77 2.28 -12.42
C ARG A 76 9.25 1.05 -11.65
N TYR A 77 9.94 0.14 -12.32
CA TYR A 77 10.69 -0.91 -11.65
C TYR A 77 11.65 -0.31 -10.59
N ASN A 78 12.37 0.76 -10.95
CA ASN A 78 13.20 1.51 -10.02
C ASN A 78 12.42 2.27 -8.94
N PHE A 79 11.15 2.57 -9.15
CA PHE A 79 10.29 3.12 -8.11
C PHE A 79 9.98 2.05 -7.05
N VAL A 80 9.67 0.82 -7.46
CA VAL A 80 9.51 -0.30 -6.51
C VAL A 80 10.80 -0.55 -5.74
N ASN A 81 11.95 -0.62 -6.42
CA ASN A 81 13.25 -0.78 -5.74
C ASN A 81 13.60 0.40 -4.82
N GLY A 82 13.21 1.62 -5.20
CA GLY A 82 13.36 2.78 -4.33
C GLY A 82 12.51 2.69 -3.07
N ALA A 83 11.30 2.12 -3.15
CA ALA A 83 10.48 1.84 -1.97
C ALA A 83 11.17 0.83 -1.06
N LYS A 84 11.75 -0.23 -1.63
CA LYS A 84 12.51 -1.23 -0.86
C LYS A 84 13.65 -0.61 -0.07
N GLN A 85 14.44 0.24 -0.72
CA GLN A 85 15.51 1.00 -0.06
C GLN A 85 14.97 2.01 0.96
N PHE A 86 13.84 2.65 0.66
CA PHE A 86 13.24 3.65 1.53
C PHE A 86 12.76 3.02 2.85
N PHE A 87 12.08 1.88 2.78
CA PHE A 87 11.56 1.18 3.95
C PHE A 87 12.53 0.17 4.56
N ASN A 88 13.71 -0.03 3.94
CA ASN A 88 14.65 -1.09 4.29
C ASN A 88 14.00 -2.48 4.30
N ASP A 89 13.18 -2.75 3.29
CA ASP A 89 12.32 -3.93 3.22
C ASP A 89 12.31 -4.47 1.78
N ASN A 90 12.60 -5.75 1.60
CA ASN A 90 12.73 -6.35 0.27
C ASN A 90 11.47 -7.08 -0.23
N ASN A 91 10.49 -7.33 0.64
CA ASN A 91 9.30 -8.07 0.26
C ASN A 91 8.23 -7.12 -0.24
N VAL A 92 7.65 -7.46 -1.39
CA VAL A 92 6.64 -6.63 -2.05
C VAL A 92 5.45 -7.49 -2.41
N LEU A 93 4.27 -6.95 -2.16
CA LEU A 93 3.01 -7.52 -2.59
C LEU A 93 2.28 -6.50 -3.46
N PHE A 94 1.81 -6.92 -4.62
CA PHE A 94 1.03 -6.07 -5.51
C PHE A 94 -0.43 -6.50 -5.47
N ILE A 95 -1.32 -5.60 -5.06
CA ILE A 95 -2.76 -5.87 -5.01
C ILE A 95 -3.37 -5.46 -6.35
N PRO A 96 -3.87 -6.40 -7.18
CA PRO A 96 -4.38 -6.12 -8.51
C PRO A 96 -5.81 -5.59 -8.50
N VAL A 97 -6.00 -4.38 -7.99
CA VAL A 97 -7.33 -3.79 -7.84
C VAL A 97 -7.85 -3.23 -9.15
N LYS A 98 -9.05 -3.65 -9.56
CA LYS A 98 -9.79 -3.07 -10.70
C LYS A 98 -10.79 -2.03 -10.19
N HIS A 99 -10.44 -0.76 -10.29
CA HIS A 99 -11.30 0.32 -9.81
C HIS A 99 -12.39 0.69 -10.82
N SER A 100 -13.55 1.14 -10.32
CA SER A 100 -14.54 1.80 -11.16
C SER A 100 -14.29 3.31 -11.15
N LEU A 101 -14.35 3.95 -12.32
CA LEU A 101 -14.25 5.41 -12.46
C LEU A 101 -15.27 6.16 -11.60
N SER A 102 -16.45 5.56 -11.39
CA SER A 102 -17.54 6.15 -10.63
C SER A 102 -17.50 5.82 -9.13
N SER A 103 -16.53 5.03 -8.66
CA SER A 103 -16.51 4.59 -7.26
C SER A 103 -16.09 5.70 -6.31
N SER A 104 -16.88 5.89 -5.24
CA SER A 104 -16.55 6.84 -4.18
C SER A 104 -15.35 6.37 -3.35
N ALA A 105 -14.70 7.30 -2.63
CA ALA A 105 -13.65 6.95 -1.68
C ALA A 105 -14.16 5.97 -0.60
N LEU A 106 -15.38 6.19 -0.08
CA LEU A 106 -16.00 5.33 0.92
C LEU A 106 -16.24 3.90 0.40
N GLU A 107 -16.73 3.75 -0.83
CA GLU A 107 -16.87 2.42 -1.45
C GLU A 107 -15.53 1.71 -1.61
N ARG A 108 -14.49 2.44 -2.02
CA ARG A 108 -13.14 1.87 -2.17
C ARG A 108 -12.56 1.46 -0.83
N LEU A 109 -12.78 2.26 0.23
CA LEU A 109 -12.41 1.92 1.59
C LEU A 109 -13.11 0.63 2.06
N GLN A 110 -14.43 0.53 1.89
CA GLN A 110 -15.15 -0.70 2.27
C GLN A 110 -14.63 -1.91 1.50
N LYS A 111 -14.43 -1.80 0.18
CA LYS A 111 -13.88 -2.89 -0.63
C LYS A 111 -12.47 -3.30 -0.22
N GLY A 112 -11.64 -2.35 0.22
CA GLY A 112 -10.32 -2.63 0.75
C GLY A 112 -10.37 -3.37 2.08
N TYR A 113 -11.30 -2.98 2.96
CA TYR A 113 -11.57 -3.68 4.21
C TYR A 113 -12.03 -5.12 3.96
N ASP A 114 -13.05 -5.30 3.12
CA ASP A 114 -13.59 -6.61 2.77
C ASP A 114 -12.54 -7.48 2.07
N TYR A 115 -11.71 -6.89 1.22
CA TYR A 115 -10.61 -7.62 0.57
C TYR A 115 -9.60 -8.10 1.58
N ALA A 116 -9.16 -7.24 2.51
CA ALA A 116 -8.29 -7.67 3.58
C ALA A 116 -8.98 -8.81 4.34
N GLU A 117 -10.18 -8.62 4.89
CA GLU A 117 -10.93 -9.64 5.63
C GLU A 117 -11.00 -11.00 4.94
N ASN A 118 -11.38 -11.03 3.67
CA ASN A 118 -11.58 -12.28 2.93
C ASN A 118 -10.29 -12.93 2.43
N ASN A 119 -9.20 -12.16 2.36
CA ASN A 119 -7.93 -12.65 1.86
C ASN A 119 -6.88 -12.76 2.96
N ILE A 120 -7.15 -12.37 4.22
CA ILE A 120 -6.14 -12.26 5.29
C ILE A 120 -5.60 -13.59 5.84
N ILE A 121 -5.83 -14.70 5.15
CA ILE A 121 -5.33 -16.04 5.49
C ILE A 121 -3.78 -16.05 5.64
N TRP A 122 -3.10 -14.95 5.29
CA TRP A 122 -1.66 -14.69 5.38
C TRP A 122 -1.08 -14.28 6.75
N LEU A 123 -1.88 -13.87 7.74
CA LEU A 123 -1.36 -13.16 8.93
C LEU A 123 -1.29 -14.02 10.20
N GLY A 124 -1.14 -15.32 10.03
CA GLY A 124 -1.05 -16.27 11.15
C GLY A 124 0.08 -15.95 12.13
N ASP A 125 1.26 -15.57 11.62
CA ASP A 125 2.51 -15.67 12.39
C ASP A 125 3.50 -14.53 12.07
N LEU A 126 3.11 -13.26 12.24
CA LEU A 126 4.08 -12.15 12.19
C LEU A 126 5.11 -12.32 13.32
N LYS A 127 6.41 -12.28 13.00
CA LYS A 127 7.46 -12.29 14.01
C LYS A 127 7.44 -10.99 14.81
N GLN A 128 7.95 -11.05 16.04
CA GLN A 128 8.21 -9.87 16.86
C GLN A 128 9.10 -8.91 16.05
N ASP A 129 8.64 -7.67 15.86
CA ASP A 129 9.27 -6.57 15.09
C ASP A 129 8.98 -6.50 13.57
N GLU A 130 8.14 -7.36 13.00
CA GLU A 130 7.72 -7.21 11.60
C GLU A 130 6.72 -6.06 11.40
N THR A 131 6.75 -5.44 10.22
CA THR A 131 5.93 -4.26 9.91
C THR A 131 5.33 -4.31 8.51
N ILE A 132 4.12 -3.76 8.37
CA ILE A 132 3.40 -3.64 7.10
C ILE A 132 3.45 -2.18 6.64
N LYS A 133 3.83 -1.97 5.38
CA LYS A 133 3.84 -0.64 4.76
C LYS A 133 2.96 -0.64 3.53
N PHE A 134 2.34 0.49 3.23
CA PHE A 134 1.53 0.68 2.02
C PHE A 134 2.13 1.75 1.12
N VAL A 135 2.15 1.48 -0.18
CA VAL A 135 2.41 2.45 -1.24
C VAL A 135 1.23 2.44 -2.18
N THR A 136 0.62 3.61 -2.40
CA THR A 136 -0.66 3.69 -3.10
C THR A 136 -0.62 4.79 -4.13
N HIS A 137 -1.45 4.64 -5.15
CA HIS A 137 -1.60 5.67 -6.18
C HIS A 137 -3.07 5.92 -6.49
N SER A 138 -3.46 7.18 -6.65
CA SER A 138 -4.77 7.54 -7.19
C SER A 138 -5.91 6.89 -6.41
N MET A 139 -6.75 6.11 -7.09
CA MET A 139 -7.88 5.42 -6.48
C MET A 139 -7.50 4.39 -5.41
N GLY A 140 -6.27 3.86 -5.47
CA GLY A 140 -5.76 2.87 -4.51
C GLY A 140 -5.58 3.42 -3.10
N ALA A 141 -5.52 4.75 -2.91
CA ALA A 141 -5.36 5.36 -1.59
C ALA A 141 -6.49 4.99 -0.62
N ALA A 142 -7.74 5.21 -1.00
CA ALA A 142 -8.90 4.88 -0.17
C ALA A 142 -9.01 3.37 0.09
N TYR A 143 -8.68 2.55 -0.92
CA TYR A 143 -8.69 1.10 -0.80
C TYR A 143 -7.66 0.60 0.21
N ALA A 144 -6.44 1.13 0.17
CA ALA A 144 -5.39 0.79 1.11
C ALA A 144 -5.72 1.21 2.55
N GLU A 145 -6.35 2.38 2.75
CA GLU A 145 -6.84 2.79 4.08
C GLU A 145 -7.89 1.78 4.62
N GLY A 146 -8.75 1.24 3.75
CA GLY A 146 -9.64 0.13 4.10
C GLY A 146 -8.90 -1.13 4.54
N MET A 147 -7.90 -1.56 3.77
CA MET A 147 -7.06 -2.71 4.10
C MET A 147 -6.33 -2.50 5.43
N ALA A 148 -5.67 -1.35 5.58
CA ALA A 148 -4.93 -0.97 6.78
C ALA A 148 -5.85 -0.89 8.02
N THR A 149 -7.09 -0.45 7.86
CA THR A 149 -8.10 -0.44 8.95
C THR A 149 -8.37 -1.85 9.45
N PHE A 150 -8.61 -2.81 8.54
CA PHE A 150 -8.83 -4.20 8.92
C PHE A 150 -7.58 -4.79 9.60
N LEU A 151 -6.40 -4.57 9.02
CA LEU A 151 -5.12 -5.04 9.53
C LEU A 151 -4.87 -4.57 10.98
N LEU A 152 -4.97 -3.27 11.23
CA LEU A 152 -4.76 -2.69 12.56
C LEU A 152 -5.77 -3.22 13.58
N LYS A 153 -7.04 -3.34 13.21
CA LYS A 153 -8.08 -3.91 14.08
C LYS A 153 -7.79 -5.35 14.49
N ASN A 154 -7.06 -6.10 13.66
CA ASN A 154 -6.66 -7.48 13.92
C ASN A 154 -5.24 -7.60 14.50
N GLY A 155 -4.66 -6.49 14.97
CA GLY A 155 -3.37 -6.47 15.67
C GLY A 155 -2.16 -6.48 14.75
N CYS A 156 -2.34 -6.27 13.44
CA CYS A 156 -1.23 -6.24 12.50
C CYS A 156 -0.51 -4.87 12.53
N PRO A 157 0.84 -4.85 12.54
CA PRO A 157 1.66 -3.67 12.73
C PRO A 157 1.82 -2.88 11.42
N VAL A 158 0.77 -2.20 10.98
CA VAL A 158 0.88 -1.21 9.90
C VAL A 158 1.65 0.00 10.44
N THR A 159 2.77 0.36 9.83
CA THR A 159 3.64 1.45 10.32
C THR A 159 3.71 2.64 9.39
N ASN A 160 3.63 2.44 8.07
CA ASN A 160 3.74 3.52 7.09
C ASN A 160 2.72 3.38 5.96
N ILE A 161 2.17 4.51 5.52
CA ILE A 161 1.31 4.58 4.33
C ILE A 161 1.74 5.79 3.49
N VAL A 162 2.15 5.57 2.25
CA VAL A 162 2.51 6.63 1.29
C VAL A 162 1.45 6.69 0.20
N HIS A 163 0.64 7.76 0.23
CA HIS A 163 -0.33 8.09 -0.79
C HIS A 163 0.27 9.04 -1.81
N ILE A 164 0.12 8.68 -3.09
CA ILE A 164 0.64 9.45 -4.22
C ILE A 164 -0.53 9.83 -5.12
N ASN A 165 -0.71 11.13 -5.33
CA ASN A 165 -1.76 11.69 -6.17
C ASN A 165 -3.12 11.05 -5.88
N ALA A 166 -3.53 11.01 -4.61
CA ALA A 166 -4.74 10.31 -4.18
C ALA A 166 -6.01 10.90 -4.82
N PHE A 167 -6.85 10.04 -5.41
CA PHE A 167 -8.11 10.46 -6.01
C PHE A 167 -9.22 10.50 -4.95
N GLN A 168 -9.91 11.65 -4.85
CA GLN A 168 -10.84 12.01 -3.76
C GLN A 168 -10.16 12.14 -2.40
N ALA A 169 -8.97 12.75 -2.35
CA ALA A 169 -8.18 12.87 -1.11
C ALA A 169 -8.95 13.49 0.06
N ASN A 170 -9.80 14.50 -0.20
CA ASN A 170 -10.60 15.17 0.84
C ASN A 170 -11.64 14.24 1.52
N ASP A 171 -11.97 13.12 0.88
CA ASP A 171 -12.92 12.14 1.39
C ASP A 171 -12.22 10.97 2.13
N ILE A 172 -10.88 10.99 2.22
CA ILE A 172 -10.08 9.96 2.86
C ILE A 172 -9.63 10.46 4.25
N LYS A 173 -9.79 9.61 5.26
CA LYS A 173 -9.26 9.84 6.60
C LYS A 173 -8.11 8.88 6.86
N SER A 174 -6.97 9.43 7.25
CA SER A 174 -5.80 8.67 7.61
C SER A 174 -5.97 8.00 8.97
N LEU A 175 -5.47 6.76 9.07
CA LEU A 175 -5.39 6.00 10.31
C LEU A 175 -4.39 6.55 11.33
N SER A 176 -3.47 7.43 10.91
CA SER A 176 -2.44 8.07 11.77
C SER A 176 -3.02 8.88 12.93
N LYS A 177 -4.25 9.38 12.81
CA LYS A 177 -4.94 10.08 13.89
C LYS A 177 -5.30 9.16 15.08
N TYR A 178 -5.41 7.86 14.82
CA TYR A 178 -5.93 6.88 15.77
C TYR A 178 -4.90 5.80 16.13
N ASN A 179 -3.80 5.72 15.38
CA ASN A 179 -2.78 4.68 15.48
C ASN A 179 -1.40 5.31 15.30
N ASN A 180 -0.35 4.63 15.73
CA ASN A 180 1.04 5.03 15.48
C ASN A 180 1.49 4.72 14.03
N VAL A 181 0.62 5.01 13.05
CA VAL A 181 0.89 4.85 11.62
C VAL A 181 1.38 6.19 11.09
N GLU A 182 2.49 6.18 10.35
CA GLU A 182 3.00 7.35 9.67
C GLU A 182 2.42 7.43 8.25
N THR A 183 1.55 8.41 8.01
CA THR A 183 0.90 8.62 6.71
C THR A 183 1.46 9.84 5.99
N THR A 184 1.83 9.64 4.74
CA THR A 184 2.21 10.70 3.80
C THR A 184 1.13 10.86 2.73
N ASP A 185 0.67 12.09 2.54
CA ASP A 185 -0.16 12.52 1.43
C ASP A 185 0.66 13.40 0.47
N TYR A 186 1.23 12.78 -0.57
CA TYR A 186 2.02 13.45 -1.59
C TYR A 186 1.17 13.69 -2.84
N GLN A 187 1.02 14.95 -3.25
CA GLN A 187 0.24 15.28 -4.45
C GLN A 187 0.93 16.35 -5.30
N TYR A 188 0.79 16.20 -6.61
CA TYR A 188 1.07 17.27 -7.55
C TYR A 188 -0.08 18.29 -7.62
N THR A 189 0.24 19.57 -7.49
CA THR A 189 -0.75 20.66 -7.49
C THR A 189 -1.35 20.92 -8.88
N ASP A 190 -0.63 20.52 -9.93
CA ASP A 190 -1.00 20.62 -11.34
C ASP A 190 -1.55 19.30 -11.92
N ASP A 191 -1.79 18.29 -11.07
CA ASP A 191 -2.42 17.04 -11.49
C ASP A 191 -3.91 17.25 -11.76
N TRP A 192 -4.28 17.28 -13.04
CA TRP A 192 -5.66 17.48 -13.47
C TRP A 192 -6.61 16.35 -13.03
N VAL A 193 -6.12 15.11 -12.89
CA VAL A 193 -6.95 13.95 -12.53
C VAL A 193 -7.57 14.13 -11.13
N ILE A 194 -6.76 14.57 -10.18
CA ILE A 194 -7.20 14.71 -8.78
C ILE A 194 -7.82 16.08 -8.47
N ASN A 195 -7.57 17.08 -9.32
CA ASN A 195 -8.01 18.46 -9.06
C ASN A 195 -9.20 18.92 -9.92
N HIS A 196 -9.42 18.34 -11.11
CA HIS A 196 -10.30 18.93 -12.11
C HIS A 196 -11.28 17.96 -12.81
N ILE A 197 -11.30 16.65 -12.48
CA ILE A 197 -12.31 15.73 -13.01
C ILE A 197 -13.67 16.05 -12.37
N PRO A 198 -14.59 16.75 -13.08
CA PRO A 198 -15.79 17.28 -12.45
C PRO A 198 -16.70 16.16 -11.93
N ILE A 199 -17.43 16.42 -10.85
CA ILE A 199 -18.42 15.51 -10.21
C ILE A 199 -17.82 14.31 -9.46
N PHE A 200 -16.63 13.82 -9.84
CA PHE A 200 -16.01 12.64 -9.21
C PHE A 200 -14.73 12.95 -8.42
N SER A 201 -13.95 13.97 -8.79
CA SER A 201 -12.82 14.38 -7.96
C SER A 201 -13.34 15.14 -6.75
N SER A 202 -12.89 14.75 -5.55
CA SER A 202 -13.02 15.51 -4.30
C SER A 202 -11.61 15.99 -3.91
N PRO A 203 -11.13 17.11 -4.52
CA PRO A 203 -9.76 17.57 -4.34
C PRO A 203 -9.54 18.07 -2.91
N GLY A 204 -8.33 17.93 -2.40
CA GLY A 204 -7.95 18.40 -1.07
C GLY A 204 -6.78 17.64 -0.51
N PHE A 205 -6.83 17.32 0.78
CA PHE A 205 -5.82 16.54 1.48
C PHE A 205 -6.46 15.44 2.30
N ILE A 206 -5.68 14.40 2.57
CA ILE A 206 -6.10 13.29 3.42
C ILE A 206 -6.10 13.78 4.88
N ASP A 207 -7.28 13.83 5.51
CA ASP A 207 -7.43 14.28 6.90
C ASP A 207 -6.62 13.37 7.84
N GLY A 208 -5.83 13.99 8.72
CA GLY A 208 -4.99 13.29 9.70
C GLY A 208 -3.58 12.93 9.24
N ALA A 209 -3.25 12.99 7.93
CA ALA A 209 -1.91 12.60 7.46
C ALA A 209 -0.78 13.39 8.13
N ASN A 210 0.30 12.69 8.53
CA ASN A 210 1.46 13.29 9.21
C ASN A 210 2.24 14.23 8.28
N TYR A 211 2.38 13.87 7.00
CA TYR A 211 3.07 14.69 6.01
C TYR A 211 2.14 15.01 4.84
N ILE A 212 1.80 16.29 4.71
CA ILE A 212 1.07 16.82 3.56
C ILE A 212 2.10 17.50 2.65
N ILE A 213 2.39 16.89 1.50
CA ILE A 213 3.39 17.39 0.54
C ILE A 213 2.68 17.79 -0.75
N ARG A 214 2.91 19.03 -1.18
CA ARG A 214 2.32 19.64 -2.37
C ARG A 214 3.39 20.34 -3.19
N GLU A 215 3.45 20.03 -4.48
CA GLU A 215 4.36 20.70 -5.41
C GLU A 215 3.89 20.56 -6.86
N PRO A 216 4.30 21.46 -7.76
CA PRO A 216 4.05 21.26 -9.18
C PRO A 216 4.91 20.12 -9.74
N SER A 217 4.43 19.46 -10.79
CA SER A 217 5.14 18.38 -11.48
C SER A 217 6.43 18.85 -12.16
N GLY A 218 6.48 20.12 -12.57
CA GLY A 218 7.58 20.71 -13.33
C GLY A 218 7.66 20.25 -14.79
N CYS A 219 6.62 19.60 -15.33
CA CYS A 219 6.56 19.14 -16.72
C CYS A 219 6.00 20.22 -17.66
N GLN A 220 6.65 20.42 -18.81
CA GLN A 220 6.28 21.45 -19.81
C GLN A 220 5.37 20.95 -20.95
N ILE A 221 5.03 19.65 -21.05
CA ILE A 221 4.17 19.10 -22.12
C ILE A 221 3.12 18.11 -21.57
N GLU A 222 1.93 18.21 -22.16
CA GLU A 222 0.60 18.08 -21.57
C GLU A 222 -0.10 16.74 -21.90
N SER A 223 0.04 15.77 -21.01
CA SER A 223 -1.06 14.80 -20.82
C SER A 223 -1.31 14.70 -19.34
N PHE A 224 -2.57 14.92 -18.93
CA PHE A 224 -2.97 14.82 -17.53
C PHE A 224 -2.61 13.45 -16.95
N LEU A 225 -2.68 12.37 -17.75
CA LEU A 225 -2.25 11.04 -17.33
C LEU A 225 -0.74 10.97 -17.05
N ASN A 226 0.09 11.67 -17.83
CA ASN A 226 1.53 11.69 -17.60
C ASN A 226 1.87 12.38 -16.28
N ILE A 227 1.26 13.52 -15.98
CA ILE A 227 1.44 14.22 -14.70
C ILE A 227 0.98 13.34 -13.54
N HIS A 228 -0.19 12.73 -13.68
CA HIS A 228 -0.76 11.86 -12.66
C HIS A 228 0.20 10.70 -12.30
N PHE A 229 0.82 10.09 -13.31
CA PHE A 229 1.76 8.98 -13.14
C PHE A 229 3.23 9.39 -12.95
N ASP A 230 3.56 10.67 -13.04
CA ASP A 230 4.95 11.13 -13.04
C ASP A 230 5.70 10.82 -11.74
N PRO A 231 5.12 10.91 -10.51
CA PRO A 231 5.84 10.54 -9.30
C PRO A 231 6.39 9.12 -9.34
N ILE A 232 5.56 8.15 -9.78
CA ILE A 232 5.99 6.75 -9.97
C ILE A 232 7.06 6.65 -11.06
N SER A 233 6.97 7.50 -12.08
CA SER A 233 7.90 7.53 -13.20
C SER A 233 9.22 8.23 -12.87
N LYS A 234 9.40 8.80 -11.66
CA LYS A 234 10.70 9.32 -11.19
C LYS A 234 11.62 8.23 -10.61
N GLY A 235 11.13 7.01 -10.36
CA GLY A 235 11.96 5.93 -9.83
C GLY A 235 12.54 6.25 -8.45
N PHE A 236 13.82 5.91 -8.22
CA PHE A 236 14.56 6.25 -6.99
C PHE A 236 14.49 7.73 -6.61
N ASN A 237 14.44 8.64 -7.60
CA ASN A 237 14.43 10.08 -7.33
C ASN A 237 13.18 10.53 -6.56
N PHE A 238 12.05 9.85 -6.74
CA PHE A 238 10.85 10.13 -5.93
C PHE A 238 11.14 9.90 -4.45
N TRP A 239 11.68 8.75 -4.10
CA TRP A 239 11.93 8.34 -2.70
C TRP A 239 12.99 9.20 -2.02
N ASN A 240 14.06 9.54 -2.73
CA ASN A 240 15.09 10.46 -2.22
C ASN A 240 14.50 11.84 -1.91
N LYS A 241 13.65 12.34 -2.81
CA LYS A 241 12.95 13.62 -2.65
C LYS A 241 11.95 13.56 -1.49
N LEU A 242 11.17 12.48 -1.40
CA LEU A 242 10.20 12.27 -0.33
C LEU A 242 10.89 12.28 1.04
N ARG A 243 11.98 11.53 1.22
CA ARG A 243 12.78 11.52 2.45
C ARG A 243 13.25 12.91 2.83
N SER A 244 13.78 13.67 1.86
CA SER A 244 14.21 15.05 2.10
C SER A 244 13.05 15.96 2.54
N LYS A 245 11.86 15.82 1.93
CA LYS A 245 10.67 16.60 2.30
C LYS A 245 10.18 16.26 3.70
N GLN A 246 10.06 14.98 4.05
CA GLN A 246 9.65 14.54 5.39
C GLN A 246 10.60 15.06 6.48
N ASN A 247 11.91 14.96 6.25
CA ASN A 247 12.91 15.50 7.18
C ASN A 247 12.76 17.02 7.37
N ASN A 248 12.47 17.77 6.29
CA ASN A 248 12.25 19.21 6.38
C ASN A 248 10.96 19.58 7.14
N CYS A 249 9.89 18.79 7.01
CA CYS A 249 8.65 18.97 7.77
C CYS A 249 8.84 18.74 9.28
N LEU A 250 9.73 17.81 9.66
CA LEU A 250 10.07 17.57 11.06
C LEU A 250 10.88 18.74 11.68
N LEU A 251 11.68 19.43 10.85
CA LEU A 251 12.50 20.56 11.28
C LEU A 251 11.76 21.90 11.31
N LYS A 252 10.65 22.02 10.57
CA LYS A 252 9.75 23.18 10.58
C LYS A 252 8.33 22.65 10.55
N PRO A 253 7.57 22.67 11.66
CA PRO A 253 6.19 22.21 11.63
C PRO A 253 5.47 23.01 10.55
N CYS A 254 5.02 22.31 9.50
CA CYS A 254 4.30 22.91 8.39
C CYS A 254 3.05 23.56 8.97
N LYS A 255 3.11 24.86 9.25
CA LYS A 255 1.91 25.67 9.43
C LYS A 255 1.22 25.67 8.08
N ASN A 256 0.07 25.01 8.02
CA ASN A 256 -0.87 25.05 6.93
C ASN A 256 -1.00 26.50 6.42
N ASN A 257 -0.47 26.75 5.23
CA ASN A 257 -0.88 27.88 4.42
C ASN A 257 -1.84 27.33 3.37
N TYR A 258 -3.08 27.12 3.81
CA TYR A 258 -4.27 27.09 2.96
C TYR A 258 -5.33 27.94 3.66
#